data_AF-D8SXC8-F1
#
_entry.id   AF-D8SXC8-F1
#
_cell.length_a   1.000
_cell.length_b   1.000
_cell.length_c   1.000
_cell.angle_alpha   90.00
_cell.angle_beta   90.00
_cell.angle_gamma   90.00
#
_symmetry.space_group_name_H-M   'P 1'
#
loop_
_entity.id
_entity.type
_entity.pdbx_description
1 polymer ?
#
loop_
_entity_poly.entity_id
_entity_poly.type
_entity_poly.pdbx_seq_one_letter_code
_entity_poly.pdbx_strand_id
1 'polypeptide(L)'
;KFVGVRQRSSGRWVAEIKDTTQKIRLWLGTFDTAEDAARAYDEAACMLRGVNTRTNFLPAASPSSGSVLPSKAARTLHQRLKSARGKSSS
;
A
#
# COMPACT_ATOMS: atom_id res chain seq x y z
N LYS A 1 8.32 1.18 -14.61
CA LYS A 1 8.88 1.27 -13.24
C LYS A 1 7.75 1.65 -12.30
N PHE A 2 7.49 0.86 -11.25
CA PHE A 2 6.37 1.06 -10.34
C PHE A 2 6.75 1.91 -9.12
N VAL A 3 5.79 2.69 -8.61
CA VAL A 3 5.95 3.54 -7.41
C VAL A 3 5.90 2.68 -6.15
N GLY A 4 6.83 2.90 -5.22
CA GLY A 4 6.88 2.17 -3.95
C GLY A 4 7.36 0.72 -4.06
N VAL A 5 7.77 0.29 -5.25
CA VAL A 5 8.28 -1.05 -5.52
C VAL A 5 9.79 -1.02 -5.76
N ARG A 6 10.52 -1.91 -5.08
CA ARG A 6 11.96 -2.10 -5.25
C ARG A 6 12.28 -3.56 -5.62
N GLN A 7 13.21 -3.77 -6.55
CA GLN A 7 13.69 -5.10 -6.92
C GLN A 7 14.98 -5.42 -6.16
N ARG A 8 15.11 -6.63 -5.64
CA ARG A 8 16.34 -7.12 -4.99
C ARG A 8 17.17 -7.95 -5.99
N SER A 9 18.47 -8.06 -5.75
CA SER A 9 19.41 -8.91 -6.53
C SER A 9 18.97 -10.39 -6.61
N SER A 10 18.19 -10.84 -5.62
CA SER A 10 17.59 -12.18 -5.61
C SER A 10 16.44 -12.37 -6.61
N GLY A 11 15.98 -11.30 -7.29
CA GLY A 11 14.82 -11.32 -8.20
C GLY A 11 13.46 -11.06 -7.54
N ARG A 12 13.40 -10.94 -6.20
CA ARG A 12 12.16 -10.65 -5.45
C ARG A 12 11.78 -9.17 -5.52
N TRP A 13 10.47 -8.91 -5.49
CA TRP A 13 9.90 -7.57 -5.47
C TRP A 13 9.40 -7.21 -4.09
N VAL A 14 9.62 -5.97 -3.67
CA VAL A 14 9.27 -5.51 -2.33
C VAL A 14 8.44 -4.25 -2.45
N ALA A 15 7.30 -4.22 -1.78
CA ALA A 15 6.43 -3.04 -1.72
C ALA A 15 6.46 -2.40 -0.33
N GLU A 16 6.60 -1.08 -0.30
CA GLU A 16 6.53 -0.29 0.92
C GLU A 16 5.83 1.03 0.67
N ILE A 17 5.21 1.58 1.72
CA ILE A 17 4.56 2.88 1.66
C ILE A 17 5.21 3.87 2.62
N LYS A 18 5.43 5.07 2.10
CA LYS A 18 5.98 6.22 2.82
C LYS A 18 5.14 7.44 2.48
N ASP A 19 4.60 8.08 3.51
CA ASP A 19 3.84 9.32 3.39
C ASP A 19 4.43 10.37 4.33
N THR A 20 4.88 11.49 3.78
CA THR A 20 5.49 12.60 4.54
C THR A 20 4.44 13.43 5.27
N THR A 21 3.25 13.58 4.68
CA THR A 21 2.14 14.36 5.25
C THR A 21 1.62 13.69 6.51
N GLN A 22 1.41 12.37 6.46
CA GLN A 22 0.90 11.59 7.59
C GLN A 22 2.01 11.02 8.48
N LYS A 23 3.30 11.22 8.12
CA LYS A 23 4.47 10.62 8.77
C LYS A 23 4.34 9.10 8.93
N ILE A 24 3.76 8.42 7.94
CA ILE A 24 3.56 6.97 7.94
C ILE A 24 4.66 6.31 7.11
N ARG A 25 5.33 5.32 7.70
CA ARG A 25 6.26 4.43 7.00
C ARG A 25 5.93 3.00 7.37
N LEU A 26 5.49 2.22 6.39
CA LEU A 26 5.11 0.82 6.60
C LEU A 26 5.59 -0.04 5.46
N TRP A 27 6.13 -1.19 5.82
CA TRP A 27 6.47 -2.24 4.88
C TRP A 27 5.23 -3.07 4.55
N LEU A 28 4.87 -3.16 3.27
CA LEU A 28 3.64 -3.87 2.86
C LEU A 28 3.93 -5.36 2.73
N GLY A 29 5.06 -5.74 2.13
CA GLY A 29 5.49 -7.12 2.02
C GLY A 29 6.41 -7.36 0.82
N THR A 30 6.68 -8.64 0.57
CA THR A 30 7.43 -9.12 -0.61
C THR A 30 6.52 -9.90 -1.53
N PHE A 31 6.75 -9.76 -2.83
CA PHE A 31 5.97 -10.37 -3.90
C PHE A 31 6.90 -11.01 -4.93
N ASP A 32 6.36 -11.98 -5.66
CA ASP A 32 7.09 -12.69 -6.72
C ASP A 32 7.11 -11.90 -8.03
N THR A 33 6.12 -11.04 -8.26
CA THR A 33 6.00 -10.18 -9.45
C THR A 33 6.01 -8.69 -9.08
N ALA A 34 6.41 -7.86 -10.04
CA ALA A 34 6.41 -6.41 -9.86
C ALA A 34 4.97 -5.86 -9.78
N GLU A 35 4.07 -6.49 -10.52
CA GLU A 35 2.67 -6.14 -10.63
C GLU A 35 1.92 -6.37 -9.31
N ASP A 36 2.12 -7.51 -8.63
CA ASP A 36 1.56 -7.72 -7.30
C ASP A 36 2.07 -6.71 -6.28
N ALA A 37 3.38 -6.44 -6.30
CA ALA A 37 3.97 -5.43 -5.42
C ALA A 37 3.36 -4.04 -5.65
N ALA A 38 3.15 -3.67 -6.91
CA ALA A 38 2.57 -2.39 -7.28
C ALA A 38 1.08 -2.30 -6.94
N ARG A 39 0.32 -3.39 -7.12
CA ARG A 39 -1.10 -3.47 -6.72
C ARG A 39 -1.25 -3.31 -5.20
N ALA A 40 -0.38 -3.93 -4.41
CA ALA A 40 -0.40 -3.80 -2.95
C ALA A 40 -0.08 -2.37 -2.49
N TYR A 41 0.85 -1.70 -3.18
CA TYR A 41 1.12 -0.28 -2.95
C TYR A 41 -0.11 0.59 -3.23
N ASP A 42 -0.81 0.34 -4.34
CA ASP A 42 -1.99 1.11 -4.72
C ASP A 42 -3.12 1.00 -3.69
N GLU A 43 -3.38 -0.20 -3.17
CA GLU A 43 -4.34 -0.40 -2.07
C GLU A 43 -3.95 0.41 -0.83
N ALA A 44 -2.69 0.36 -0.42
CA ALA A 44 -2.20 1.11 0.72
C ALA A 44 -2.25 2.64 0.49
N ALA A 45 -1.88 3.10 -0.70
CA ALA A 45 -1.95 4.52 -1.07
C ALA A 45 -3.39 5.02 -1.09
N CYS A 46 -4.33 4.20 -1.56
CA CYS A 46 -5.75 4.50 -1.55
C CYS A 46 -6.29 4.60 -0.12
N MET A 47 -5.87 3.72 0.79
CA MET A 47 -6.21 3.84 2.21
C MET A 47 -5.62 5.10 2.86
N LEU A 48 -4.37 5.47 2.51
CA LEU A 48 -3.70 6.63 3.07
C LEU A 48 -4.30 7.95 2.57
N ARG A 49 -4.41 8.12 1.25
CA ARG A 49 -4.74 9.38 0.58
C ARG A 49 -6.19 9.44 0.10
N GLY A 50 -6.87 8.30 0.00
CA GLY A 50 -8.21 8.15 -0.54
C GLY A 50 -8.23 7.74 -2.02
N VAL A 51 -9.44 7.61 -2.56
CA VAL A 51 -9.72 7.23 -3.96
C VAL A 51 -9.13 8.18 -5.01
N ASN A 52 -8.76 9.40 -4.60
CA ASN A 52 -8.17 10.41 -5.47
C ASN A 52 -6.62 10.32 -5.55
N THR A 53 -6.02 9.27 -4.97
CA THR A 53 -4.58 9.05 -5.04
C THR A 53 -4.14 8.63 -6.44
N ARG A 54 -2.91 9.01 -6.83
CA ARG A 54 -2.26 8.43 -8.00
C ARG A 54 -1.81 7.00 -7.68
N THR A 55 -2.41 6.03 -8.36
CA THR A 55 -2.04 4.62 -8.36
C THR A 55 -1.23 4.27 -9.61
N ASN A 56 -0.54 3.13 -9.58
CA ASN A 56 0.16 2.56 -10.72
C ASN A 56 -0.81 1.93 -11.71
N PHE A 57 -1.85 1.27 -11.21
CA PHE A 57 -2.89 0.64 -12.00
C PHE A 57 -4.18 1.44 -11.96
N LEU A 58 -4.86 1.49 -13.09
CA LEU A 58 -6.22 2.03 -13.16
C LEU A 58 -7.15 1.09 -12.39
N PRO A 59 -8.14 1.62 -11.63
CA PRO A 59 -9.18 0.79 -11.07
C PRO A 59 -9.97 0.19 -12.24
N ALA A 60 -9.63 -1.03 -12.63
CA ALA A 60 -10.42 -1.76 -13.61
C ALA A 60 -11.83 -1.88 -13.01
N ALA A 61 -12.85 -1.52 -13.78
CA ALA A 61 -14.27 -1.54 -13.38
C ALA A 61 -14.81 -2.95 -13.00
N SER A 62 -13.92 -3.93 -12.89
CA SER A 62 -14.19 -5.29 -12.49
C SER A 62 -13.40 -5.58 -11.21
N PRO A 63 -14.04 -5.63 -10.03
CA PRO A 63 -13.42 -6.12 -8.82
C PRO A 63 -13.23 -7.63 -8.97
N SER A 64 -12.26 -8.07 -9.78
CA SER A 64 -11.83 -9.46 -9.81
C SER A 64 -11.05 -9.75 -8.54
N SER A 65 -11.83 -9.86 -7.45
CA SER A 65 -11.70 -10.68 -6.26
C SER A 65 -10.27 -10.98 -5.80
N GLY A 66 -9.64 -10.03 -5.11
CA GLY A 66 -8.47 -10.31 -4.29
C GLY A 66 -7.70 -9.06 -3.90
N SER A 67 -7.80 -8.67 -2.62
CA SER A 67 -6.85 -7.73 -2.02
C SER A 67 -5.49 -8.41 -2.00
N VAL A 68 -4.52 -7.88 -2.73
CA VAL A 68 -3.14 -8.43 -2.80
C VAL A 68 -2.34 -7.98 -1.58
N LEU A 69 -2.78 -6.92 -0.92
CA LEU A 69 -2.17 -6.41 0.29
C LEU A 69 -2.34 -7.43 1.44
N PRO A 70 -1.26 -7.86 2.10
CA PRO A 70 -1.38 -8.81 3.20
C PRO A 70 -2.16 -8.18 4.35
N SER A 71 -3.05 -8.96 4.95
CA SER A 71 -3.95 -8.55 6.04
C SER A 71 -3.21 -7.92 7.22
N LYS A 72 -1.99 -8.37 7.52
CA LYS A 72 -1.11 -7.79 8.55
C LYS A 72 -0.71 -6.35 8.22
N ALA A 73 -0.33 -6.08 6.98
CA ALA A 73 0.04 -4.75 6.53
C ALA A 73 -1.19 -3.84 6.50
N ALA A 74 -2.30 -4.31 5.94
CA ALA A 74 -3.57 -3.58 5.91
C ALA A 74 -4.01 -3.13 7.31
N ARG A 75 -4.02 -4.05 8.30
CA ARG A 75 -4.35 -3.74 9.70
C ARG A 75 -3.39 -2.74 10.32
N THR A 76 -2.09 -2.85 10.03
CA THR A 76 -1.09 -1.94 10.59
C THR A 76 -1.26 -0.54 10.00
N LEU A 77 -1.47 -0.43 8.69
CA LEU A 77 -1.73 0.83 8.00
C LEU A 77 -2.98 1.51 8.56
N HIS A 78 -4.06 0.77 8.71
CA HIS A 78 -5.32 1.27 9.25
C HIS A 78 -5.16 1.83 10.68
N GLN A 79 -4.40 1.16 11.54
CA GLN A 79 -4.09 1.66 12.89
C GLN A 79 -3.30 2.97 12.84
N ARG A 80 -2.30 3.06 11.94
CA ARG A 80 -1.50 4.28 11.76
C ARG A 80 -2.34 5.44 11.23
N LEU A 81 -3.23 5.17 10.28
CA LEU A 81 -4.19 6.14 9.75
C LEU A 81 -5.11 6.71 10.83
N LYS A 82 -5.68 5.84 11.68
CA LYS A 82 -6.51 6.29 12.81
C LYS A 82 -5.71 7.16 13.78
N SER A 83 -4.50 6.73 14.13
CA SER A 83 -3.62 7.51 15.01
C SER A 83 -3.17 8.84 14.40
N ALA A 84 -3.04 8.94 13.07
CA ALA A 84 -2.63 10.15 12.37
C ALA A 84 -3.78 11.15 12.17
N ARG A 85 -5.01 10.67 11.94
CA ARG A 85 -6.21 11.51 11.74
C ARG A 85 -6.86 12.01 13.04
N GLY A 86 -6.46 11.51 14.20
CA GLY A 86 -6.90 12.07 15.47
C GLY A 86 -6.30 11.41 16.71
N LYS A 87 -5.77 12.23 17.61
CA LYS A 87 -6.23 12.16 19.00
C LYS A 87 -7.75 12.29 18.95
N SER A 88 -8.47 11.18 18.94
CA SER A 88 -9.83 11.17 19.45
C SER A 88 -9.95 9.92 20.29
N SER A 89 -10.14 10.19 21.59
CA SER A 89 -10.09 9.30 22.72
C SER A 89 -10.75 7.94 22.49
N SER A 90 -10.18 6.92 23.12
CA SER A 90 -10.93 6.17 24.11
C SER A 90 -10.05 5.88 25.30
#